data_AF-A0A0H3DAJ6-F1
#
_entry.id   AF-A0A0H3DAJ6-F1
#
_cell.length_a   1.000
_cell.length_b   1.000
_cell.length_c   1.000
_cell.angle_alpha   90.00
_cell.angle_beta   90.00
_cell.angle_gamma   90.00
#
_symmetry.space_group_name_H-M   'P 1'
#
loop_
_entity.id
_entity.type
_entity.pdbx_description
1 polymer ?
#
loop_
_entity_poly.entity_id
_entity_poly.type
_entity_poly.pdbx_seq_one_letter_code
_entity_poly.pdbx_strand_id
1 'polypeptide(L)'
;MSAPTTADFPMTVSPATAAALPPWPEVVSWLSAPERRHAVDVLRAARRPFVQPRCGVGEHARMLASLRTLDQAGPGLLSVTIDSHTRLGHFGTAARVLRERPADLNGYPLLAHGWERGRELAAAAGVPLEVRHGSPEARDLFACTLASGITSFEGGGIGYNLPYCKDVPLRDSLESWREVDTACGELAAAGVVVDRELFGTLTGVLMPPSISLACAFAEARLAADAGVRCVSIAYPQSGEVYQDTAALRAIPALAGRYLPAHVEVHPVLHEFMGVFPRCPGCARSLILLGALTARLGGAAKVINKTVHEASGIPSAEVNADGIRCAQLGLSPLLDFVELDEGLLAEECGWLRREVTELLDPVLDAADPLPRIVSAFARGTLDVPFSASVHAKSVVVPGRDARGAIRYRDFGALPFSPAVRRHNDACARRPQPAGDLLTTLSADINHFAAGRSCERCAATPTGRS
;
A
#
# COMPACT_ATOMS: atom_id res chain seq x y z
N MET A 1 -17.53 -44.59 0.50
CA MET A 1 -16.78 -43.49 1.14
C MET A 1 -16.59 -42.44 0.08
N SER A 2 -17.46 -41.43 0.08
CA SER A 2 -17.40 -40.31 -0.86
C SER A 2 -16.15 -39.49 -0.57
N ALA A 3 -15.40 -39.10 -1.61
CA ALA A 3 -14.26 -38.21 -1.49
C ALA A 3 -14.66 -36.93 -0.74
N PRO A 4 -13.76 -36.28 0.03
CA PRO A 4 -14.08 -35.00 0.64
C PRO A 4 -14.46 -34.04 -0.48
N THR A 5 -15.68 -33.52 -0.41
CA THR A 5 -16.12 -32.40 -1.23
C THR A 5 -15.08 -31.29 -1.11
N THR A 6 -14.67 -30.76 -2.26
CA THR A 6 -13.75 -29.64 -2.39
C THR A 6 -13.99 -28.58 -1.32
N ALA A 7 -12.95 -27.96 -0.79
CA ALA A 7 -13.13 -26.75 0.01
C ALA A 7 -13.81 -25.71 -0.88
N ASP A 8 -15.14 -25.58 -0.78
CA ASP A 8 -15.98 -24.70 -1.60
C ASP A 8 -15.77 -23.24 -1.17
N PHE A 9 -14.54 -22.75 -1.36
CA PHE A 9 -14.24 -21.33 -1.25
C PHE A 9 -15.01 -20.57 -2.32
N PRO A 10 -15.46 -19.34 -2.05
CA PRO A 10 -16.23 -18.52 -2.99
C PRO A 10 -15.37 -17.88 -4.09
N MET A 11 -14.23 -18.51 -4.40
CA MET A 11 -13.27 -18.10 -5.41
C MET A 11 -12.53 -19.32 -5.92
N THR A 12 -12.01 -19.21 -7.13
CA THR A 12 -11.25 -20.27 -7.78
C THR A 12 -9.85 -20.37 -7.18
N VAL A 13 -9.58 -21.46 -6.46
CA VAL A 13 -8.25 -21.77 -5.93
C VAL A 13 -7.64 -22.96 -6.68
N SER A 14 -6.32 -23.08 -6.66
CA SER A 14 -5.65 -24.22 -7.28
C SER A 14 -6.03 -25.54 -6.57
N PRO A 15 -6.01 -26.69 -7.28
CA PRO A 15 -6.33 -27.99 -6.67
C PRO A 15 -5.44 -28.34 -5.47
N ALA A 16 -4.17 -27.93 -5.50
CA ALA A 16 -3.23 -28.16 -4.41
C ALA A 16 -3.62 -27.37 -3.16
N THR A 17 -4.01 -26.10 -3.32
CA THR A 17 -4.50 -25.26 -2.22
C THR A 17 -5.84 -25.78 -1.69
N ALA A 18 -6.78 -26.10 -2.57
CA ALA A 18 -8.09 -26.63 -2.17
C ALA A 18 -7.97 -27.91 -1.32
N ALA A 19 -7.02 -28.78 -1.63
CA ALA A 19 -6.76 -30.01 -0.88
C ALA A 19 -6.08 -29.77 0.48
N ALA A 20 -5.41 -28.64 0.67
CA ALA A 20 -4.67 -28.31 1.89
C ALA A 20 -5.46 -27.43 2.87
N LEU A 21 -6.47 -26.70 2.39
CA LEU A 21 -7.27 -25.80 3.22
C LEU A 21 -8.40 -26.54 3.95
N PRO A 22 -8.81 -26.05 5.14
CA PRO A 22 -10.00 -26.55 5.79
C PRO A 22 -11.25 -26.16 4.98
N PRO A 23 -12.39 -26.86 5.15
CA PRO A 23 -13.62 -26.51 4.48
C PRO A 23 -14.03 -25.06 4.74
N TRP A 24 -14.58 -24.39 3.72
CA TRP A 24 -14.99 -22.98 3.84
C TRP A 24 -15.90 -22.68 5.04
N PRO A 25 -16.94 -23.48 5.37
CA PRO A 25 -17.75 -23.23 6.56
C PRO A 25 -16.96 -23.25 7.88
N GLU A 26 -15.89 -24.04 7.97
CA GLU A 26 -15.01 -24.06 9.13
C GLU A 26 -14.19 -22.76 9.22
N VAL A 27 -13.70 -22.26 8.08
CA VAL A 27 -13.00 -20.96 8.02
C VAL A 27 -13.92 -19.84 8.48
N VAL A 28 -15.15 -19.79 7.96
CA VAL A 28 -16.14 -18.77 8.37
C VAL A 28 -16.44 -18.89 9.86
N SER A 29 -16.72 -20.10 10.36
CA SER A 29 -17.00 -20.31 11.79
C SER A 29 -15.82 -19.90 12.68
N TRP A 30 -14.58 -20.14 12.24
CA TRP A 30 -13.39 -19.73 12.96
C TRP A 30 -13.24 -18.22 13.02
N LEU A 31 -13.46 -17.54 11.88
CA LEU A 31 -13.37 -16.10 11.76
C LEU A 31 -14.48 -15.37 12.55
N SER A 32 -15.69 -15.92 12.59
CA SER A 32 -16.82 -15.31 13.31
C SER A 32 -16.78 -15.50 14.83
N ALA A 33 -15.78 -16.22 15.37
CA ALA A 33 -15.73 -16.51 16.79
C ALA A 33 -15.46 -15.21 17.62
N PRO A 34 -16.18 -14.94 18.72
CA PRO A 34 -16.11 -13.66 19.44
C PRO A 34 -14.72 -13.30 20.01
N GLU A 35 -13.87 -14.30 20.26
CA GLU A 35 -12.51 -14.09 20.74
C GLU A 35 -11.52 -13.63 19.66
N ARG A 36 -11.94 -13.62 18.39
CA ARG A 36 -11.11 -13.18 17.28
C ARG A 36 -10.98 -11.66 17.28
N ARG A 37 -9.75 -11.21 16.99
CA ARG A 37 -9.43 -9.79 16.84
C ARG A 37 -9.32 -9.49 15.36
N HIS A 38 -10.15 -8.60 14.86
CA HIS A 38 -10.13 -8.21 13.46
C HIS A 38 -9.43 -6.86 13.29
N ALA A 39 -8.71 -6.69 12.18
CA ALA A 39 -8.05 -5.43 11.86
C ALA A 39 -9.05 -4.26 11.74
N VAL A 40 -10.25 -4.53 11.22
CA VAL A 40 -11.33 -3.54 11.11
C VAL A 40 -11.71 -2.95 12.46
N ASP A 41 -11.65 -3.72 13.55
CA ASP A 41 -11.99 -3.20 14.89
C ASP A 41 -10.93 -2.21 15.39
N VAL A 42 -9.65 -2.46 15.06
CA VAL A 42 -8.55 -1.54 15.34
C VAL A 42 -8.71 -0.25 14.52
N LEU A 43 -9.06 -0.38 13.23
CA LEU A 43 -9.31 0.76 12.34
C LEU A 43 -10.49 1.63 12.82
N ARG A 44 -11.60 1.02 13.24
CA ARG A 44 -12.77 1.71 13.81
C ARG A 44 -12.47 2.39 15.15
N ALA A 45 -11.65 1.77 15.98
CA ALA A 45 -11.26 2.30 17.28
C ALA A 45 -10.20 3.42 17.19
N ALA A 46 -9.49 3.53 16.07
CA ALA A 46 -8.41 4.49 15.89
C ALA A 46 -8.93 5.94 15.99
N ARG A 47 -8.50 6.65 17.03
CA ARG A 47 -8.75 8.10 17.19
C ARG A 47 -7.62 8.97 16.65
N ARG A 48 -6.45 8.37 16.49
CA ARG A 48 -5.22 8.94 15.91
C ARG A 48 -4.58 7.83 15.09
N PRO A 49 -3.74 8.16 14.08
CA PRO A 49 -3.10 7.12 13.29
C PRO A 49 -2.29 6.20 14.20
N PHE A 50 -2.32 4.90 13.92
CA PHE A 50 -1.40 3.94 14.53
C PHE A 50 -0.34 3.50 13.53
N VAL A 51 0.75 2.92 14.04
CA VAL A 51 1.86 2.44 13.20
C VAL A 51 1.66 0.98 12.86
N GLN A 52 2.02 0.60 11.63
CA GLN A 52 2.19 -0.78 11.21
C GLN A 52 3.52 -0.97 10.46
N PRO A 53 4.40 -1.87 10.92
CA PRO A 53 5.64 -2.19 10.23
C PRO A 53 5.44 -3.18 9.09
N ARG A 54 6.39 -3.23 8.16
CA ARG A 54 6.57 -4.36 7.24
C ARG A 54 7.51 -5.40 7.85
N CYS A 55 7.08 -6.66 7.96
CA CYS A 55 7.89 -7.77 8.49
C CYS A 55 7.61 -9.06 7.72
N GLY A 56 8.65 -9.77 7.30
CA GLY A 56 8.52 -11.08 6.67
C GLY A 56 9.88 -11.74 6.50
N VAL A 57 10.02 -12.97 7.00
CA VAL A 57 11.22 -13.79 6.86
C VAL A 57 10.82 -15.22 6.55
N GLY A 58 11.68 -15.99 5.87
CA GLY A 58 11.33 -17.35 5.45
C GLY A 58 11.10 -18.33 6.60
N GLU A 59 11.95 -18.30 7.64
CA GLU A 59 11.90 -19.25 8.74
C GLU A 59 10.77 -18.96 9.74
N HIS A 60 9.95 -19.96 10.06
CA HIS A 60 8.79 -19.77 10.95
C HIS A 60 9.16 -19.33 12.37
N ALA A 61 10.15 -19.98 13.00
CA ALA A 61 10.59 -19.61 14.35
C ALA A 61 11.13 -18.16 14.42
N ARG A 62 11.83 -17.72 13.36
CA ARG A 62 12.34 -16.34 13.26
C ARG A 62 11.21 -15.35 12.97
N MET A 63 10.20 -15.74 12.21
CA MET A 63 8.99 -14.93 12.01
C MET A 63 8.26 -14.70 13.34
N LEU A 64 8.04 -15.75 14.14
CA LEU A 64 7.45 -15.65 15.48
C LEU A 64 8.27 -14.71 16.40
N ALA A 65 9.59 -14.87 16.43
CA ALA A 65 10.46 -14.01 17.22
C ALA A 65 10.41 -12.54 16.77
N SER A 66 10.36 -12.30 15.45
CA SER A 66 10.26 -10.96 14.88
C SER A 66 8.93 -10.30 15.24
N LEU A 67 7.81 -11.00 15.09
CA LEU A 67 6.49 -10.48 15.46
C LEU A 67 6.44 -10.11 16.94
N ARG A 68 6.93 -10.96 17.84
CA ARG A 68 6.99 -10.67 19.29
C ARG A 68 7.85 -9.45 19.61
N THR A 69 8.96 -9.28 18.92
CA THR A 69 9.86 -8.12 19.10
C THR A 69 9.19 -6.82 18.63
N LEU A 70 8.49 -6.86 17.50
CA LEU A 70 7.77 -5.70 16.96
C LEU A 70 6.56 -5.33 17.81
N ASP A 71 5.84 -6.33 18.33
CA ASP A 71 4.68 -6.13 19.21
C ASP A 71 5.04 -5.33 20.47
N GLN A 72 6.24 -5.57 21.04
CA GLN A 72 6.76 -4.80 22.17
C GLN A 72 6.98 -3.30 21.87
N ALA A 73 7.06 -2.91 20.59
CA ALA A 73 7.14 -1.51 20.19
C ALA A 73 5.77 -0.81 20.13
N GLY A 74 4.66 -1.53 20.36
CA GLY A 74 3.30 -0.99 20.39
C GLY A 74 2.71 -0.56 19.03
N PRO A 75 2.87 -1.34 17.93
CA PRO A 75 2.12 -1.07 16.70
C PRO A 75 0.63 -1.35 16.88
N GLY A 76 -0.23 -0.80 16.03
CA GLY A 76 -1.67 -1.11 16.05
C GLY A 76 -2.02 -2.36 15.23
N LEU A 77 -1.22 -2.66 14.21
CA LEU A 77 -1.27 -3.89 13.42
C LEU A 77 0.16 -4.37 13.17
N LEU A 78 0.32 -5.67 12.94
CA LEU A 78 1.56 -6.24 12.40
C LEU A 78 1.30 -6.75 10.98
N SER A 79 2.37 -7.01 10.23
CA SER A 79 2.24 -7.55 8.88
C SER A 79 2.94 -8.89 8.71
N VAL A 80 2.41 -9.68 7.79
CA VAL A 80 3.07 -10.82 7.17
C VAL A 80 3.39 -10.42 5.74
N THR A 81 4.62 -9.95 5.53
CA THR A 81 5.13 -9.58 4.20
C THR A 81 5.49 -10.84 3.43
N ILE A 82 4.78 -11.12 2.33
CA ILE A 82 4.90 -12.38 1.58
C ILE A 82 6.15 -12.38 0.69
N ASP A 83 6.80 -13.53 0.49
CA ASP A 83 7.98 -13.64 -0.38
C ASP A 83 7.66 -13.48 -1.87
N SER A 84 8.64 -13.09 -2.68
CA SER A 84 8.45 -12.86 -4.11
C SER A 84 8.13 -14.11 -4.94
N HIS A 85 8.51 -15.32 -4.53
CA HIS A 85 8.10 -16.52 -5.25
C HIS A 85 6.61 -16.78 -5.08
N THR A 86 6.09 -16.66 -3.86
CA THR A 86 4.65 -16.73 -3.60
C THR A 86 3.89 -15.65 -4.35
N ARG A 87 4.40 -14.40 -4.39
CA ARG A 87 3.76 -13.29 -5.11
C ARG A 87 3.50 -13.58 -6.59
N LEU A 88 4.39 -14.36 -7.21
CA LEU A 88 4.35 -14.69 -8.63
C LEU A 88 3.77 -16.09 -8.92
N GLY A 89 3.12 -16.72 -7.94
CA GLY A 89 2.53 -18.06 -8.11
C GLY A 89 3.55 -19.20 -8.19
N HIS A 90 4.83 -18.94 -7.91
CA HIS A 90 5.90 -19.95 -7.94
C HIS A 90 5.96 -20.76 -6.63
N PHE A 91 4.82 -21.34 -6.21
CA PHE A 91 4.67 -21.99 -4.90
C PHE A 91 5.63 -23.17 -4.69
N GLY A 92 5.88 -23.98 -5.72
CA GLY A 92 6.86 -25.07 -5.66
C GLY A 92 8.29 -24.57 -5.40
N THR A 93 8.66 -23.43 -5.98
CA THR A 93 9.95 -22.78 -5.74
C THR A 93 10.02 -22.22 -4.32
N ALA A 94 8.97 -21.54 -3.85
CA ALA A 94 8.89 -21.04 -2.48
C ALA A 94 9.08 -22.18 -1.46
N ALA A 95 8.37 -23.30 -1.64
CA ALA A 95 8.47 -24.47 -0.78
C ALA A 95 9.86 -25.13 -0.82
N ARG A 96 10.50 -25.19 -1.99
CA ARG A 96 11.86 -25.71 -2.11
C ARG A 96 12.88 -24.83 -1.40
N VAL A 97 12.85 -23.51 -1.65
CA VAL A 97 13.76 -22.54 -1.00
C VAL A 97 13.54 -22.54 0.51
N LEU A 98 12.28 -22.61 0.98
CA LEU A 98 11.97 -22.73 2.40
C LEU A 98 12.65 -23.94 3.07
N ARG A 99 12.72 -25.10 2.38
CA ARG A 99 13.38 -26.30 2.91
C ARG A 99 14.91 -26.21 2.86
N GLU A 100 15.46 -25.66 1.78
CA GLU A 100 16.90 -25.71 1.51
C GLU A 100 17.65 -24.51 2.09
N ARG A 101 17.11 -23.30 1.91
CA ARG A 101 17.76 -22.01 2.19
C ARG A 101 16.71 -20.95 2.56
N PRO A 102 16.00 -21.10 3.67
CA PRO A 102 14.89 -20.21 4.03
C PRO A 102 15.32 -18.75 4.24
N ALA A 103 16.59 -18.50 4.56
CA ALA A 103 17.16 -17.15 4.66
C ALA A 103 17.23 -16.39 3.31
N ASP A 104 17.14 -17.10 2.18
CA ASP A 104 17.16 -16.49 0.84
C ASP A 104 15.79 -15.90 0.44
N LEU A 105 14.73 -16.14 1.23
CA LEU A 105 13.41 -15.57 1.00
C LEU A 105 13.31 -14.15 1.57
N ASN A 106 12.87 -13.21 0.73
CA ASN A 106 12.65 -11.81 1.10
C ASN A 106 11.31 -11.54 1.83
N GLY A 107 10.65 -12.60 2.31
CA GLY A 107 9.34 -12.54 2.95
C GLY A 107 8.93 -13.91 3.49
N TYR A 108 7.75 -13.96 4.11
CA TYR A 108 7.18 -15.17 4.69
C TYR A 108 6.37 -15.96 3.63
N PRO A 109 6.75 -17.20 3.30
CA PRO A 109 6.04 -18.00 2.30
C PRO A 109 4.82 -18.68 2.91
N LEU A 110 3.75 -17.91 3.17
CA LEU A 110 2.56 -18.37 3.91
C LEU A 110 1.98 -19.69 3.37
N LEU A 111 1.79 -19.78 2.05
CA LEU A 111 1.28 -20.99 1.40
C LEU A 111 2.19 -22.21 1.57
N ALA A 112 3.51 -22.02 1.57
CA ALA A 112 4.45 -23.13 1.77
C ALA A 112 4.53 -23.60 3.23
N HIS A 113 4.23 -22.71 4.18
CA HIS A 113 4.13 -23.01 5.60
C HIS A 113 2.80 -23.68 5.98
N GLY A 114 1.72 -23.31 5.30
CA GLY A 114 0.36 -23.76 5.61
C GLY A 114 -0.39 -22.79 6.54
N TRP A 115 -1.71 -22.91 6.52
CA TRP A 115 -2.61 -22.00 7.24
C TRP A 115 -2.55 -22.21 8.77
N GLU A 116 -2.21 -23.41 9.24
CA GLU A 116 -2.04 -23.71 10.66
C GLU A 116 -0.91 -22.85 11.26
N ARG A 117 0.23 -22.77 10.56
CA ARG A 117 1.31 -21.87 10.93
C ARG A 117 0.90 -20.41 10.86
N GLY A 118 0.01 -20.05 9.93
CA GLY A 118 -0.61 -18.72 9.91
C GLY A 118 -1.41 -18.43 11.19
N ARG A 119 -2.20 -19.40 11.69
CA ARG A 119 -2.88 -19.29 12.99
C ARG A 119 -1.90 -19.18 14.15
N GLU A 120 -0.78 -19.89 14.11
CA GLU A 120 0.30 -19.74 15.12
C GLU A 120 0.88 -18.31 15.12
N LEU A 121 1.10 -17.70 13.95
CA LEU A 121 1.54 -16.30 13.85
C LEU A 121 0.49 -15.36 14.46
N ALA A 122 -0.79 -15.53 14.10
CA ALA A 122 -1.88 -14.68 14.58
C ALA A 122 -2.08 -14.80 16.11
N ALA A 123 -1.87 -15.99 16.67
CA ALA A 123 -1.92 -16.22 18.12
C ALA A 123 -0.71 -15.63 18.86
N ALA A 124 0.45 -15.57 18.21
CA ALA A 124 1.68 -15.03 18.80
C ALA A 124 1.73 -13.50 18.84
N ALA A 125 0.94 -12.82 18.01
CA ALA A 125 0.86 -11.35 17.98
C ALA A 125 -0.16 -10.80 18.99
N GLY A 126 0.19 -9.73 19.70
CA GLY A 126 -0.72 -8.96 20.56
C GLY A 126 -1.74 -8.12 19.80
N VAL A 127 -1.55 -7.93 18.50
CA VAL A 127 -2.44 -7.18 17.60
C VAL A 127 -2.79 -8.00 16.34
N PRO A 128 -3.88 -7.67 15.62
CA PRO A 128 -4.19 -8.34 14.37
C PRO A 128 -3.07 -8.23 13.33
N LEU A 129 -3.02 -9.23 12.45
CA LEU A 129 -2.09 -9.27 11.32
C LEU A 129 -2.78 -8.75 10.05
N GLU A 130 -1.97 -8.27 9.12
CA GLU A 130 -2.34 -8.03 7.72
C GLU A 130 -1.36 -8.76 6.81
N VAL A 131 -1.87 -9.39 5.75
CA VAL A 131 -1.02 -9.95 4.70
C VAL A 131 -0.71 -8.86 3.67
N ARG A 132 0.59 -8.57 3.53
CA ARG A 132 1.13 -7.49 2.68
C ARG A 132 2.05 -8.08 1.62
N HIS A 133 1.88 -7.69 0.35
CA HIS A 133 2.51 -8.41 -0.76
C HIS A 133 2.61 -7.59 -2.06
N GLY A 134 2.40 -8.21 -3.20
CA GLY A 134 2.52 -7.64 -4.54
C GLY A 134 2.15 -8.69 -5.59
N SER A 135 0.99 -9.32 -5.43
CA SER A 135 0.54 -10.45 -6.27
C SER A 135 -0.53 -10.02 -7.27
N PRO A 136 -0.32 -10.20 -8.59
CA PRO A 136 -1.34 -9.91 -9.59
C PRO A 136 -2.47 -10.96 -9.58
N GLU A 137 -2.16 -12.18 -9.15
CA GLU A 137 -3.07 -13.30 -8.93
C GLU A 137 -2.99 -13.69 -7.45
N ALA A 138 -4.05 -13.45 -6.70
CA ALA A 138 -4.01 -13.52 -5.23
C ALA A 138 -4.93 -14.58 -4.62
N ARG A 139 -5.71 -15.34 -5.42
CA ARG A 139 -6.76 -16.24 -4.92
C ARG A 139 -6.26 -17.29 -3.92
N ASP A 140 -5.21 -18.04 -4.27
CA ASP A 140 -4.62 -19.05 -3.37
C ASP A 140 -4.08 -18.42 -2.07
N LEU A 141 -3.39 -17.29 -2.19
CA LEU A 141 -2.80 -16.59 -1.04
C LEU A 141 -3.89 -16.03 -0.13
N PHE A 142 -4.96 -15.48 -0.69
CA PHE A 142 -6.09 -14.95 0.06
C PHE A 142 -6.84 -16.07 0.79
N ALA A 143 -7.07 -17.21 0.13
CA ALA A 143 -7.71 -18.37 0.75
C ALA A 143 -6.94 -18.86 1.98
N CYS A 144 -5.61 -18.97 1.85
CA CYS A 144 -4.73 -19.32 2.96
C CYS A 144 -4.69 -18.25 4.07
N THR A 145 -4.79 -16.97 3.70
CA THR A 145 -4.87 -15.84 4.64
C THR A 145 -6.11 -15.95 5.53
N LEU A 146 -7.29 -16.19 4.93
CA LEU A 146 -8.54 -16.36 5.66
C LEU A 146 -8.50 -17.58 6.58
N ALA A 147 -8.01 -18.73 6.07
CA ALA A 147 -7.84 -19.94 6.87
C ALA A 147 -6.87 -19.75 8.06
N SER A 148 -5.90 -18.84 7.91
CA SER A 148 -4.96 -18.43 8.96
C SER A 148 -5.59 -17.53 10.04
N GLY A 149 -6.84 -17.10 9.87
CA GLY A 149 -7.52 -16.21 10.80
C GLY A 149 -7.20 -14.72 10.59
N ILE A 150 -6.63 -14.35 9.44
CA ILE A 150 -6.20 -12.98 9.14
C ILE A 150 -7.27 -12.29 8.30
N THR A 151 -7.80 -11.15 8.77
CA THR A 151 -8.91 -10.41 8.11
C THR A 151 -8.49 -9.01 7.64
N SER A 152 -7.23 -8.85 7.26
CA SER A 152 -6.74 -7.68 6.53
C SER A 152 -5.80 -8.13 5.42
N PHE A 153 -6.05 -7.65 4.21
CA PHE A 153 -5.37 -8.08 2.99
C PHE A 153 -5.12 -6.88 2.10
N GLU A 154 -3.85 -6.63 1.78
CA GLU A 154 -3.43 -5.52 0.92
C GLU A 154 -3.46 -5.94 -0.56
N GLY A 155 -3.79 -5.04 -1.47
CA GLY A 155 -3.61 -5.21 -2.91
C GLY A 155 -4.84 -4.91 -3.74
N GLY A 156 -4.71 -5.11 -5.06
CA GLY A 156 -5.74 -4.90 -6.06
C GLY A 156 -5.17 -5.15 -7.47
N GLY A 157 -6.05 -5.28 -8.47
CA GLY A 157 -5.66 -5.68 -9.83
C GLY A 157 -4.85 -4.64 -10.62
N ILE A 158 -4.83 -3.38 -10.18
CA ILE A 158 -3.96 -2.31 -10.69
C ILE A 158 -2.70 -2.23 -9.83
N GLY A 159 -2.86 -2.02 -8.52
CA GLY A 159 -1.79 -1.75 -7.57
C GLY A 159 -0.79 -2.88 -7.43
N TYR A 160 -1.24 -4.12 -7.54
CA TYR A 160 -0.38 -5.31 -7.48
C TYR A 160 -0.06 -5.94 -8.84
N ASN A 161 -0.42 -5.25 -9.92
CA ASN A 161 0.02 -5.60 -11.28
C ASN A 161 1.08 -4.62 -11.78
N LEU A 162 0.67 -3.38 -12.07
CA LEU A 162 1.47 -2.42 -12.86
C LEU A 162 2.89 -2.17 -12.30
N PRO A 163 3.09 -2.02 -10.97
CA PRO A 163 4.44 -1.82 -10.44
C PRO A 163 5.25 -3.11 -10.21
N TYR A 164 4.61 -4.29 -10.23
CA TYR A 164 5.26 -5.55 -9.82
C TYR A 164 5.50 -6.54 -10.97
N CYS A 165 4.78 -6.43 -12.07
CA CYS A 165 4.77 -7.43 -13.13
C CYS A 165 5.12 -6.82 -14.48
N LYS A 166 5.81 -7.58 -15.35
CA LYS A 166 6.17 -7.12 -16.69
C LYS A 166 5.04 -7.31 -17.70
N ASP A 167 4.43 -8.48 -17.73
CA ASP A 167 3.51 -8.91 -18.81
C ASP A 167 2.38 -9.78 -18.27
N VAL A 168 1.70 -9.28 -17.23
CA VAL A 168 0.44 -9.88 -16.74
C VAL A 168 -0.70 -8.99 -17.23
N PRO A 169 -1.61 -9.49 -18.08
CA PRO A 169 -2.71 -8.69 -18.59
C PRO A 169 -3.49 -8.02 -17.46
N LEU A 170 -3.71 -6.70 -17.59
CA LEU A 170 -4.42 -5.93 -16.57
C LEU A 170 -5.83 -6.47 -16.34
N ARG A 171 -6.50 -6.92 -17.41
CA ARG A 171 -7.81 -7.60 -17.32
C ARG A 171 -7.72 -8.80 -16.38
N ASP A 172 -6.80 -9.72 -16.63
CA ASP A 172 -6.70 -10.97 -15.88
C ASP A 172 -6.45 -10.73 -14.39
N SER A 173 -5.61 -9.74 -14.06
CA SER A 173 -5.40 -9.36 -12.66
C SER A 173 -6.65 -8.75 -12.03
N LEU A 174 -7.36 -7.85 -12.73
CA LEU A 174 -8.62 -7.28 -12.23
C LEU A 174 -9.70 -8.37 -12.03
N GLU A 175 -9.74 -9.38 -12.90
CA GLU A 175 -10.65 -10.53 -12.76
C GLU A 175 -10.31 -11.39 -11.54
N SER A 176 -9.03 -11.70 -11.34
CA SER A 176 -8.56 -12.43 -10.14
C SER A 176 -8.96 -11.68 -8.85
N TRP A 177 -8.73 -10.37 -8.81
CA TRP A 177 -9.07 -9.55 -7.65
C TRP A 177 -10.57 -9.38 -7.45
N ARG A 178 -11.38 -9.40 -8.52
CA ARG A 178 -12.84 -9.44 -8.41
C ARG A 178 -13.34 -10.68 -7.67
N GLU A 179 -12.72 -11.85 -7.86
CA GLU A 179 -13.06 -13.05 -7.08
C GLU A 179 -12.66 -12.90 -5.60
N VAL A 180 -11.48 -12.34 -5.31
CA VAL A 180 -11.04 -12.04 -3.94
C VAL A 180 -12.00 -11.07 -3.24
N ASP A 181 -12.42 -10.02 -3.93
CA ASP A 181 -13.33 -9.02 -3.37
C ASP A 181 -14.77 -9.58 -3.24
N THR A 182 -15.20 -10.47 -4.14
CA THR A 182 -16.48 -11.20 -4.00
C THR A 182 -16.49 -12.07 -2.74
N ALA A 183 -15.41 -12.80 -2.49
CA ALA A 183 -15.24 -13.59 -1.26
C ALA A 183 -15.30 -12.73 0.01
N CYS A 184 -14.75 -11.50 -0.03
CA CYS A 184 -14.90 -10.53 1.06
C CYS A 184 -16.35 -10.08 1.25
N GLY A 185 -17.10 -9.87 0.15
CA GLY A 185 -18.52 -9.51 0.20
C GLY A 185 -19.39 -10.61 0.81
N GLU A 186 -19.12 -11.88 0.49
CA GLU A 186 -19.80 -13.01 1.10
C GLU A 186 -19.50 -13.13 2.60
N LEU A 187 -18.24 -12.98 3.01
CA LEU A 187 -17.87 -12.92 4.42
C LEU A 187 -18.59 -11.78 5.15
N ALA A 188 -18.67 -10.61 4.52
CA ALA A 188 -19.35 -9.45 5.10
C ALA A 188 -20.86 -9.68 5.25
N ALA A 189 -21.48 -10.41 4.33
CA ALA A 189 -22.87 -10.86 4.47
C ALA A 189 -23.05 -11.86 5.65
N ALA A 190 -22.03 -12.66 5.93
CA ALA A 190 -21.97 -13.56 7.09
C ALA A 190 -21.50 -12.89 8.40
N GLY A 191 -21.25 -11.57 8.40
CA GLY A 191 -20.88 -10.79 9.57
C GLY A 191 -19.37 -10.63 9.82
N VAL A 192 -18.51 -11.17 8.94
CA VAL A 192 -17.05 -11.02 9.02
C VAL A 192 -16.60 -9.97 8.01
N VAL A 193 -16.11 -8.82 8.49
CA VAL A 193 -15.60 -7.76 7.60
C VAL A 193 -14.09 -7.91 7.44
N VAL A 194 -13.65 -8.04 6.19
CA VAL A 194 -12.23 -8.02 5.81
C VAL A 194 -11.85 -6.59 5.45
N ASP A 195 -10.76 -6.09 6.05
CA ASP A 195 -10.13 -4.84 5.62
C ASP A 195 -9.35 -5.08 4.32
N ARG A 196 -9.76 -4.41 3.25
CA ARG A 196 -9.07 -4.43 1.96
C ARG A 196 -8.24 -3.16 1.83
N GLU A 197 -6.92 -3.26 1.92
CA GLU A 197 -6.03 -2.11 1.72
C GLU A 197 -5.61 -1.97 0.24
N LEU A 198 -6.03 -0.91 -0.44
CA LEU A 198 -5.73 -0.66 -1.85
C LEU A 198 -4.38 0.05 -1.99
N PHE A 199 -3.49 -0.52 -2.80
CA PHE A 199 -2.09 -0.09 -2.90
C PHE A 199 -1.89 1.11 -3.84
N GLY A 200 -2.37 2.30 -3.43
CA GLY A 200 -2.19 3.54 -4.20
C GLY A 200 -0.73 4.03 -4.30
N THR A 201 0.20 3.40 -3.58
CA THR A 201 1.65 3.68 -3.69
C THR A 201 2.21 3.41 -5.09
N LEU A 202 1.68 2.40 -5.77
CA LEU A 202 2.08 2.02 -7.12
C LEU A 202 3.61 1.83 -7.21
N THR A 203 4.30 2.57 -8.08
CA THR A 203 5.74 2.42 -8.30
C THR A 203 6.58 3.07 -7.20
N GLY A 204 6.00 3.95 -6.37
CA GLY A 204 6.73 4.71 -5.34
C GLY A 204 7.72 5.74 -5.89
N VAL A 205 7.81 5.93 -7.22
CA VAL A 205 8.77 6.83 -7.87
C VAL A 205 8.03 8.05 -8.43
N LEU A 206 8.18 9.19 -7.75
CA LEU A 206 7.57 10.47 -8.15
C LEU A 206 6.08 10.35 -8.50
N MET A 207 5.32 9.60 -7.69
CA MET A 207 3.92 9.32 -7.97
C MET A 207 3.06 10.58 -7.80
N PRO A 208 2.39 11.09 -8.86
CA PRO A 208 1.46 12.19 -8.71
C PRO A 208 0.27 11.80 -7.83
N PRO A 209 -0.14 12.62 -6.84
CA PRO A 209 -1.20 12.25 -5.92
C PRO A 209 -2.53 11.92 -6.59
N SER A 210 -2.87 12.62 -7.68
CA SER A 210 -4.10 12.34 -8.42
C SER A 210 -4.11 10.99 -9.12
N ILE A 211 -2.97 10.54 -9.69
CA ILE A 211 -2.86 9.19 -10.27
C ILE A 211 -2.94 8.12 -9.19
N SER A 212 -2.23 8.33 -8.06
CA SER A 212 -2.25 7.42 -6.91
C SER A 212 -3.68 7.19 -6.41
N LEU A 213 -4.40 8.28 -6.11
CA LEU A 213 -5.78 8.20 -5.64
C LEU A 213 -6.74 7.70 -6.72
N ALA A 214 -6.56 8.07 -7.99
CA ALA A 214 -7.39 7.55 -9.07
C ALA A 214 -7.28 6.02 -9.18
N CYS A 215 -6.06 5.46 -9.15
CA CYS A 215 -5.88 4.01 -9.20
C CYS A 215 -6.52 3.32 -7.99
N ALA A 216 -6.28 3.84 -6.77
CA ALA A 216 -6.85 3.25 -5.55
C ALA A 216 -8.39 3.33 -5.53
N PHE A 217 -9.00 4.42 -5.98
CA PHE A 217 -10.45 4.55 -6.04
C PHE A 217 -11.10 3.76 -7.18
N ALA A 218 -10.39 3.53 -8.30
CA ALA A 218 -10.86 2.61 -9.32
C ALA A 218 -10.97 1.17 -8.77
N GLU A 219 -9.96 0.73 -8.01
CA GLU A 219 -10.00 -0.57 -7.32
C GLU A 219 -11.05 -0.60 -6.21
N ALA A 220 -11.11 0.45 -5.38
CA ALA A 220 -12.09 0.52 -4.29
C ALA A 220 -13.53 0.48 -4.83
N ARG A 221 -13.79 1.07 -6.00
CA ARG A 221 -15.10 0.97 -6.65
C ARG A 221 -15.41 -0.46 -7.07
N LEU A 222 -14.48 -1.14 -7.74
CA LEU A 222 -14.66 -2.55 -8.11
C LEU A 222 -14.87 -3.46 -6.88
N ALA A 223 -14.10 -3.22 -5.82
CA ALA A 223 -14.22 -3.95 -4.56
C ALA A 223 -15.59 -3.73 -3.89
N ALA A 224 -16.05 -2.48 -3.85
CA ALA A 224 -17.37 -2.13 -3.30
C ALA A 224 -18.52 -2.75 -4.13
N ASP A 225 -18.41 -2.73 -5.46
CA ASP A 225 -19.39 -3.37 -6.36
C ASP A 225 -19.43 -4.90 -6.15
N ALA A 226 -18.32 -5.51 -5.72
CA ALA A 226 -18.23 -6.92 -5.33
C ALA A 226 -18.67 -7.21 -3.87
N GLY A 227 -19.10 -6.18 -3.12
CA GLY A 227 -19.66 -6.31 -1.77
C GLY A 227 -18.69 -6.07 -0.61
N VAL A 228 -17.45 -5.64 -0.87
CA VAL A 228 -16.50 -5.25 0.18
C VAL A 228 -17.06 -4.10 1.02
N ARG A 229 -16.97 -4.22 2.35
CA ARG A 229 -17.53 -3.23 3.31
C ARG A 229 -16.50 -2.35 4.00
N CYS A 230 -15.21 -2.67 3.91
CA CYS A 230 -14.14 -1.87 4.51
C CYS A 230 -12.96 -1.79 3.54
N VAL A 231 -12.57 -0.56 3.21
CA VAL A 231 -11.41 -0.28 2.37
C VAL A 231 -10.46 0.69 3.04
N SER A 232 -9.18 0.33 3.04
CA SER A 232 -8.09 1.21 3.43
C SER A 232 -7.44 1.78 2.16
N ILE A 233 -7.41 3.11 1.99
CA ILE A 233 -6.88 3.76 0.79
C ILE A 233 -5.45 4.22 1.09
N ALA A 234 -4.46 3.52 0.54
CA ALA A 234 -3.06 3.88 0.72
C ALA A 234 -2.61 5.01 -0.21
N TYR A 235 -1.92 5.99 0.36
CA TYR A 235 -1.26 7.10 -0.35
C TYR A 235 0.24 7.11 -0.03
N PRO A 236 1.14 7.17 -1.02
CA PRO A 236 2.58 7.28 -0.79
C PRO A 236 2.96 8.71 -0.43
N GLN A 237 3.74 8.87 0.64
CA GLN A 237 4.35 10.15 0.99
C GLN A 237 5.17 10.71 -0.20
N SER A 238 4.78 11.87 -0.72
CA SER A 238 5.55 12.60 -1.73
C SER A 238 6.73 13.33 -1.10
N GLY A 239 6.56 13.80 0.14
CA GLY A 239 7.51 14.57 0.92
C GLY A 239 7.22 16.07 1.03
N GLU A 240 6.19 16.60 0.36
CA GLU A 240 5.70 17.96 0.57
C GLU A 240 4.44 17.92 1.44
N VAL A 241 4.47 18.61 2.59
CA VAL A 241 3.51 18.41 3.67
C VAL A 241 2.09 18.88 3.31
N TYR A 242 1.95 19.96 2.54
CA TYR A 242 0.63 20.45 2.13
C TYR A 242 -0.01 19.49 1.11
N GLN A 243 0.75 19.05 0.11
CA GLN A 243 0.30 18.08 -0.88
C GLN A 243 -0.08 16.74 -0.25
N ASP A 244 0.77 16.20 0.62
CA ASP A 244 0.51 14.91 1.27
C ASP A 244 -0.68 14.98 2.24
N THR A 245 -0.79 16.06 3.01
CA THR A 245 -1.94 16.30 3.89
C THR A 245 -3.22 16.47 3.07
N ALA A 246 -3.16 17.20 1.96
CA ALA A 246 -4.30 17.38 1.06
C ALA A 246 -4.75 16.06 0.43
N ALA A 247 -3.82 15.19 0.05
CA ALA A 247 -4.14 13.86 -0.48
C ALA A 247 -4.87 12.98 0.53
N LEU A 248 -4.39 12.94 1.77
CA LEU A 248 -5.07 12.20 2.83
C LEU A 248 -6.45 12.77 3.14
N ARG A 249 -6.58 14.10 3.26
CA ARG A 249 -7.88 14.77 3.52
C ARG A 249 -8.86 14.67 2.35
N ALA A 250 -8.38 14.46 1.13
CA ALA A 250 -9.23 14.25 -0.04
C ALA A 250 -9.91 12.87 -0.03
N ILE A 251 -9.32 11.85 0.60
CA ILE A 251 -9.83 10.47 0.58
C ILE A 251 -11.28 10.37 1.08
N PRO A 252 -11.68 10.91 2.26
CA PRO A 252 -13.07 10.85 2.71
C PRO A 252 -14.06 11.53 1.75
N ALA A 253 -13.65 12.66 1.14
CA ALA A 253 -14.50 13.38 0.20
C ALA A 253 -14.66 12.64 -1.14
N LEU A 254 -13.59 11.98 -1.62
CA LEU A 254 -13.63 11.13 -2.80
C LEU A 254 -14.44 9.85 -2.55
N ALA A 255 -14.33 9.27 -1.36
CA ALA A 255 -15.16 8.14 -0.94
C ALA A 255 -16.65 8.46 -1.00
N GLY A 256 -17.07 9.59 -0.44
CA GLY A 256 -18.46 10.05 -0.51
C GLY A 256 -18.98 10.28 -1.94
N ARG A 257 -18.09 10.44 -2.93
CA ARG A 257 -18.44 10.57 -4.35
C ARG A 257 -18.50 9.24 -5.08
N TYR A 258 -17.51 8.37 -4.86
CA TYR A 258 -17.29 7.19 -5.70
C TYR A 258 -17.78 5.89 -5.09
N LEU A 259 -17.96 5.83 -3.76
CA LEU A 259 -18.29 4.60 -3.04
C LEU A 259 -19.68 4.68 -2.39
N PRO A 260 -20.37 3.54 -2.22
CA PRO A 260 -21.60 3.47 -1.45
C PRO A 260 -21.39 3.91 0.01
N ALA A 261 -22.40 4.54 0.60
CA ALA A 261 -22.33 5.08 1.97
C ALA A 261 -22.09 4.04 3.08
N HIS A 262 -22.32 2.75 2.79
CA HIS A 262 -22.12 1.66 3.75
C HIS A 262 -20.68 1.13 3.77
N VAL A 263 -19.81 1.58 2.86
CA VAL A 263 -18.41 1.18 2.80
C VAL A 263 -17.59 2.07 3.74
N GLU A 264 -16.95 1.46 4.73
CA GLU A 264 -16.03 2.12 5.64
C GLU A 264 -14.72 2.42 4.92
N VAL A 265 -14.22 3.66 5.05
CA VAL A 265 -13.01 4.11 4.34
C VAL A 265 -11.99 4.67 5.32
N HIS A 266 -10.77 4.14 5.26
CA HIS A 266 -9.66 4.54 6.12
C HIS A 266 -8.48 5.04 5.29
N PRO A 267 -8.08 6.32 5.40
CA PRO A 267 -6.85 6.80 4.76
C PRO A 267 -5.62 6.17 5.40
N VAL A 268 -4.67 5.70 4.59
CA VAL A 268 -3.40 5.13 5.06
C VAL A 268 -2.24 5.88 4.40
N LEU A 269 -1.25 6.31 5.21
CA LEU A 269 -0.02 6.86 4.64
C LEU A 269 1.04 5.76 4.58
N HIS A 270 1.62 5.55 3.39
CA HIS A 270 2.86 4.82 3.24
C HIS A 270 4.00 5.83 3.35
N GLU A 271 4.84 5.70 4.37
CA GLU A 271 6.04 6.53 4.46
C GLU A 271 6.93 6.37 3.23
N PHE A 272 7.77 7.37 2.97
CA PHE A 272 8.45 7.59 1.70
C PHE A 272 8.95 6.30 1.02
N MET A 273 8.40 6.02 -0.17
CA MET A 273 8.64 4.76 -0.89
C MET A 273 9.76 4.85 -1.94
N GLY A 274 10.35 6.04 -2.11
CA GLY A 274 11.44 6.28 -3.05
C GLY A 274 12.83 6.02 -2.47
N VAL A 275 13.85 6.64 -3.06
CA VAL A 275 15.25 6.45 -2.66
C VAL A 275 15.52 7.05 -1.29
N PHE A 276 15.71 6.18 -0.28
CA PHE A 276 15.87 6.59 1.11
C PHE A 276 17.26 7.21 1.41
N PRO A 277 17.35 8.16 2.35
CA PRO A 277 18.63 8.67 2.83
C PRO A 277 19.50 7.56 3.44
N ARG A 278 20.80 7.54 3.11
CA ARG A 278 21.76 6.63 3.76
C ARG A 278 22.17 7.08 5.16
N CYS A 279 22.04 8.36 5.47
CA CYS A 279 22.32 8.87 6.81
C CYS A 279 21.18 8.48 7.77
N PRO A 280 21.47 7.78 8.89
CA PRO A 280 20.44 7.39 9.85
C PRO A 280 19.65 8.56 10.43
N GLY A 281 20.31 9.71 10.67
CA GLY A 281 19.64 10.91 11.17
C GLY A 281 18.60 11.43 10.17
N CYS A 282 18.98 11.56 8.89
CA CYS A 282 18.07 12.00 7.84
C CYS A 282 16.95 10.99 7.56
N ALA A 283 17.25 9.69 7.62
CA ALA A 283 16.24 8.64 7.50
C ALA A 283 15.20 8.74 8.63
N ARG A 284 15.63 8.94 9.89
CA ARG A 284 14.71 9.17 11.02
C ARG A 284 13.89 10.44 10.84
N SER A 285 14.48 11.54 10.37
CA SER A 285 13.73 12.78 10.10
C SER A 285 12.64 12.57 9.05
N LEU A 286 12.90 11.76 8.01
CA LEU A 286 11.93 11.46 6.96
C LEU A 286 10.77 10.58 7.47
N ILE A 287 11.09 9.58 8.30
CA ILE A 287 10.10 8.74 9.01
C ILE A 287 9.22 9.61 9.92
N LEU A 288 9.85 10.46 10.76
CA LEU A 288 9.15 11.39 11.64
C LEU A 288 8.22 12.34 10.87
N LEU A 289 8.70 12.89 9.76
CA LEU A 289 7.91 13.76 8.88
C LEU A 289 6.70 13.01 8.31
N GLY A 290 6.89 11.78 7.81
CA GLY A 290 5.80 10.96 7.29
C GLY A 290 4.71 10.74 8.35
N ALA A 291 5.10 10.31 9.54
CA ALA A 291 4.19 10.13 10.66
C ALA A 291 3.44 11.42 11.07
N LEU A 292 4.14 12.55 11.14
CA LEU A 292 3.52 13.86 11.44
C LEU A 292 2.51 14.25 10.36
N THR A 293 2.85 14.08 9.08
CA THR A 293 1.97 14.33 7.94
C THR A 293 0.73 13.43 7.97
N ALA A 294 0.89 12.16 8.33
CA ALA A 294 -0.24 11.23 8.48
C ALA A 294 -1.24 11.71 9.53
N ARG A 295 -0.74 12.21 10.67
CA ARG A 295 -1.57 12.81 11.72
C ARG A 295 -2.31 14.05 11.20
N LEU A 296 -1.60 14.97 10.56
CA LEU A 296 -2.17 16.21 10.01
C LEU A 296 -3.23 15.95 8.92
N GLY A 297 -3.03 14.88 8.15
CA GLY A 297 -3.93 14.42 7.09
C GLY A 297 -5.11 13.58 7.56
N GLY A 298 -5.15 13.19 8.84
CA GLY A 298 -6.23 12.35 9.39
C GLY A 298 -6.17 10.89 8.94
N ALA A 299 -4.97 10.34 8.73
CA ALA A 299 -4.81 8.91 8.43
C ALA A 299 -5.26 8.03 9.60
N ALA A 300 -5.78 6.84 9.29
CA ALA A 300 -6.05 5.80 10.29
C ALA A 300 -4.78 5.03 10.67
N LYS A 301 -3.85 4.90 9.71
CA LYS A 301 -2.64 4.07 9.86
C LYS A 301 -1.47 4.63 9.06
N VAL A 302 -0.26 4.37 9.55
CA VAL A 302 1.02 4.67 8.89
C VAL A 302 1.81 3.39 8.69
N ILE A 303 2.24 3.14 7.46
CA ILE A 303 3.20 2.07 7.15
C ILE A 303 4.60 2.63 7.31
N ASN A 304 5.26 2.29 8.42
CA ASN A 304 6.54 2.89 8.75
C ASN A 304 7.69 2.26 7.96
N LYS A 305 8.73 3.07 7.77
CA LYS A 305 10.03 2.69 7.24
C LYS A 305 11.05 2.52 8.35
N THR A 306 12.27 2.16 7.95
CA THR A 306 13.39 1.98 8.87
C THR A 306 14.61 2.73 8.38
N VAL A 307 15.55 3.00 9.30
CA VAL A 307 16.84 3.61 8.93
C VAL A 307 17.70 2.72 8.02
N HIS A 308 17.35 1.44 7.86
CA HIS A 308 18.04 0.50 6.98
C HIS A 308 17.41 0.38 5.58
N GLU A 309 16.41 1.19 5.24
CA GLU A 309 15.73 1.12 3.93
C GLU A 309 16.70 1.23 2.75
N ALA A 310 17.77 2.02 2.87
CA ALA A 310 18.80 2.16 1.83
C ALA A 310 19.83 1.01 1.81
N SER A 311 19.80 0.09 2.79
CA SER A 311 20.81 -0.94 3.03
C SER A 311 20.29 -2.38 2.87
N GLY A 312 18.98 -2.62 3.10
CA GLY A 312 18.37 -3.93 2.92
C GLY A 312 17.23 -4.21 3.92
N ILE A 313 16.87 -5.48 4.07
CA ILE A 313 15.83 -5.92 5.01
C ILE A 313 16.29 -5.63 6.45
N PRO A 314 15.53 -4.87 7.25
CA PRO A 314 15.92 -4.51 8.61
C PRO A 314 15.84 -5.70 9.57
N SER A 315 16.63 -5.68 10.64
CA SER A 315 16.40 -6.57 11.79
C SER A 315 15.11 -6.16 12.52
N ALA A 316 14.58 -7.06 13.36
CA ALA A 316 13.37 -6.77 14.13
C ALA A 316 13.56 -5.56 15.07
N GLU A 317 14.76 -5.39 15.65
CA GLU A 317 15.08 -4.29 16.56
C GLU A 317 15.15 -2.95 15.84
N VAL A 318 15.73 -2.93 14.63
CA VAL A 318 15.80 -1.73 13.78
C VAL A 318 14.41 -1.33 13.31
N ASN A 319 13.57 -2.32 13.00
CA ASN A 319 12.19 -2.08 12.60
C ASN A 319 11.35 -1.57 13.80
N ALA A 320 11.56 -2.13 14.99
CA ALA A 320 10.99 -1.59 16.24
C ALA A 320 11.44 -0.15 16.53
N ASP A 321 12.67 0.25 16.19
CA ASP A 321 13.12 1.64 16.26
C ASP A 321 12.35 2.54 15.29
N GLY A 322 12.08 2.05 14.08
CA GLY A 322 11.22 2.71 13.09
C GLY A 322 9.81 2.96 13.62
N ILE A 323 9.20 1.95 14.28
CA ILE A 323 7.88 2.08 14.91
C ILE A 323 7.89 3.19 15.96
N ARG A 324 8.86 3.17 16.87
CA ARG A 324 8.99 4.21 17.91
C ARG A 324 9.22 5.59 17.32
N CYS A 325 10.02 5.70 16.26
CA CYS A 325 10.26 6.96 15.57
C CYS A 325 8.96 7.52 14.95
N ALA A 326 8.18 6.67 14.27
CA ALA A 326 6.89 7.08 13.73
C ALA A 326 5.91 7.48 14.85
N GLN A 327 5.85 6.74 15.97
CA GLN A 327 5.02 7.10 17.12
C GLN A 327 5.34 8.50 17.69
N LEU A 328 6.58 8.98 17.60
CA LEU A 328 6.91 10.36 17.98
C LEU A 328 6.20 11.38 17.09
N GLY A 329 6.16 11.15 15.78
CA GLY A 329 5.46 12.01 14.81
C GLY A 329 3.95 12.00 15.01
N LEU A 330 3.45 10.88 15.51
CA LEU A 330 2.05 10.70 15.89
C LEU A 330 1.75 11.22 17.30
N SER A 331 2.72 11.64 18.11
CA SER A 331 2.51 11.96 19.54
C SER A 331 1.59 13.19 19.75
N PRO A 332 0.78 13.24 20.82
CA PRO A 332 0.03 14.46 21.19
C PRO A 332 0.94 15.65 21.49
N LEU A 333 2.21 15.40 21.79
CA LEU A 333 3.21 16.45 22.02
C LEU A 333 3.42 17.35 20.80
N LEU A 334 3.08 16.88 19.60
CA LEU A 334 3.17 17.65 18.36
C LEU A 334 1.83 18.25 17.92
N ASP A 335 0.80 18.25 18.78
CA ASP A 335 -0.51 18.80 18.43
C ASP A 335 -0.51 20.32 18.20
N PHE A 336 0.53 21.03 18.66
CA PHE A 336 0.74 22.45 18.34
C PHE A 336 1.12 22.71 16.87
N VAL A 337 1.50 21.67 16.12
CA VAL A 337 1.83 21.80 14.70
C VAL A 337 0.52 21.86 13.91
N GLU A 338 0.26 23.03 13.34
CA GLU A 338 -0.88 23.33 12.47
C GLU A 338 -0.38 23.77 11.08
N LEU A 339 -1.24 23.64 10.07
CA LEU A 339 -0.99 24.05 8.69
C LEU A 339 -1.96 25.15 8.28
N ASP A 340 -1.61 25.93 7.27
CA ASP A 340 -2.52 26.91 6.68
C ASP A 340 -3.69 26.20 5.98
N GLU A 341 -4.89 26.35 6.54
CA GLU A 341 -6.11 25.71 6.03
C GLU A 341 -6.55 26.26 4.66
N GLY A 342 -6.18 27.50 4.31
CA GLY A 342 -6.45 28.08 2.99
C GLY A 342 -5.62 27.41 1.90
N LEU A 343 -4.32 27.23 2.15
CA LEU A 343 -3.43 26.51 1.24
C LEU A 343 -3.83 25.03 1.10
N LEU A 344 -4.22 24.39 2.20
CA LEU A 344 -4.71 23.01 2.16
C LEU A 344 -6.02 22.89 1.36
N ALA A 345 -6.97 23.80 1.56
CA ALA A 345 -8.23 23.79 0.82
C ALA A 345 -8.01 23.97 -0.69
N GLU A 346 -7.08 24.85 -1.10
CA GLU A 346 -6.70 25.04 -2.49
C GLU A 346 -6.10 23.76 -3.10
N GLU A 347 -5.08 23.18 -2.47
CA GLU A 347 -4.42 21.96 -2.95
C GLU A 347 -5.41 20.78 -2.99
N CYS A 348 -6.27 20.62 -1.97
CA CYS A 348 -7.34 19.63 -1.96
C CYS A 348 -8.32 19.81 -3.13
N GLY A 349 -8.67 21.07 -3.45
CA GLY A 349 -9.59 21.40 -4.54
C GLY A 349 -9.04 20.98 -5.90
N TRP A 350 -7.77 21.31 -6.18
CA TRP A 350 -7.09 20.90 -7.41
C TRP A 350 -6.92 19.39 -7.50
N LEU A 351 -6.48 18.76 -6.41
CA LEU A 351 -6.30 17.31 -6.37
C LEU A 351 -7.60 16.57 -6.63
N ARG A 352 -8.71 16.96 -5.98
CA ARG A 352 -10.02 16.36 -6.22
C ARG A 352 -10.47 16.54 -7.66
N ARG A 353 -10.24 17.71 -8.24
CA ARG A 353 -10.56 17.97 -9.64
C ARG A 353 -9.77 17.06 -10.58
N GLU A 354 -8.46 16.91 -10.34
CA GLU A 354 -7.62 16.00 -11.12
C GLU A 354 -8.11 14.56 -11.02
N VAL A 355 -8.34 14.04 -9.81
CA VAL A 355 -8.87 12.68 -9.61
C VAL A 355 -10.20 12.50 -10.34
N THR A 356 -11.09 13.49 -10.27
CA THR A 356 -12.38 13.48 -10.97
C THR A 356 -12.23 13.42 -12.49
N GLU A 357 -11.35 14.25 -13.07
CA GLU A 357 -11.11 14.24 -14.51
C GLU A 357 -10.48 12.91 -14.99
N LEU A 358 -9.73 12.22 -14.13
CA LEU A 358 -9.21 10.87 -14.40
C LEU A 358 -10.28 9.77 -14.29
N LEU A 359 -11.12 9.82 -13.25
CA LEU A 359 -12.01 8.72 -12.87
C LEU A 359 -13.39 8.75 -13.49
N ASP A 360 -14.01 9.92 -13.62
CA ASP A 360 -15.39 10.02 -14.12
C ASP A 360 -15.57 9.32 -15.49
N PRO A 361 -14.67 9.50 -16.49
CA PRO A 361 -14.82 8.83 -17.79
C PRO A 361 -14.76 7.30 -17.70
N VAL A 362 -14.11 6.78 -16.65
CA VAL A 362 -13.81 5.37 -16.47
C VAL A 362 -14.88 4.66 -15.63
N LEU A 363 -15.37 5.33 -14.58
CA LEU A 363 -16.34 4.76 -13.63
C LEU A 363 -17.81 4.98 -14.02
N ASP A 364 -18.09 5.79 -15.05
CA ASP A 364 -19.43 6.01 -15.61
C ASP A 364 -19.92 4.82 -16.47
N ALA A 365 -19.96 3.63 -15.88
CA ALA A 365 -20.47 2.39 -16.48
C ALA A 365 -21.00 1.44 -15.39
N ALA A 366 -21.92 0.55 -15.78
CA ALA A 366 -22.43 -0.50 -14.88
C ALA A 366 -21.34 -1.49 -14.46
N ASP A 367 -20.45 -1.86 -15.39
CA ASP A 367 -19.19 -2.57 -15.10
C ASP A 367 -18.02 -1.68 -15.57
N PRO A 368 -17.25 -1.06 -14.65
CA PRO A 368 -16.14 -0.19 -15.01
C PRO A 368 -14.87 -0.93 -15.43
N LEU A 369 -14.75 -2.25 -15.17
CA LEU A 369 -13.51 -3.01 -15.42
C LEU A 369 -13.03 -2.91 -16.88
N PRO A 370 -13.87 -3.13 -17.92
CA PRO A 370 -13.42 -2.99 -19.30
C PRO A 370 -12.95 -1.56 -19.64
N ARG A 371 -13.57 -0.53 -19.04
CA ARG A 371 -13.17 0.87 -19.26
C ARG A 371 -11.84 1.18 -18.59
N ILE A 372 -11.57 0.65 -17.40
CA ILE A 372 -10.27 0.76 -16.72
C ILE A 372 -9.16 0.20 -17.60
N VAL A 373 -9.32 -1.04 -18.09
CA VAL A 373 -8.35 -1.68 -19.00
C VAL A 373 -8.12 -0.84 -20.25
N SER A 374 -9.21 -0.33 -20.83
CA SER A 374 -9.15 0.50 -22.03
C SER A 374 -8.48 1.86 -21.78
N ALA A 375 -8.66 2.46 -20.60
CA ALA A 375 -8.05 3.73 -20.23
C ALA A 375 -6.53 3.61 -20.12
N PHE A 376 -6.02 2.54 -19.49
CA PHE A 376 -4.59 2.23 -19.47
C PHE A 376 -4.02 1.95 -20.87
N ALA A 377 -4.72 1.16 -21.68
CA ALA A 377 -4.31 0.88 -23.06
C ALA A 377 -4.24 2.15 -23.94
N ARG A 378 -5.02 3.19 -23.62
CA ARG A 378 -4.98 4.50 -24.30
C ARG A 378 -4.07 5.53 -23.62
N GLY A 379 -3.57 5.27 -22.40
CA GLY A 379 -2.83 6.25 -21.60
C GLY A 379 -3.69 7.39 -21.04
N THR A 380 -5.03 7.26 -21.08
CA THR A 380 -5.94 8.22 -20.43
C THR A 380 -6.04 7.99 -18.92
N LEU A 381 -5.59 6.82 -18.46
CA LEU A 381 -5.09 6.58 -17.11
C LEU A 381 -3.70 5.96 -17.28
N ASP A 382 -2.71 6.39 -16.52
CA ASP A 382 -1.32 5.95 -16.71
C ASP A 382 -0.57 5.97 -15.38
N VAL A 383 0.49 5.15 -15.28
CA VAL A 383 1.37 5.07 -14.10
C VAL A 383 2.81 5.32 -14.54
N PRO A 384 3.48 6.36 -14.01
CA PRO A 384 4.88 6.63 -14.35
C PRO A 384 5.80 5.56 -13.77
N PHE A 385 6.84 5.18 -14.54
CA PHE A 385 7.81 4.14 -14.19
C PHE A 385 7.19 2.75 -13.94
N SER A 386 6.10 2.43 -14.64
CA SER A 386 5.45 1.12 -14.58
C SER A 386 6.40 0.01 -15.04
N ALA A 387 6.43 -1.10 -14.32
CA ALA A 387 7.13 -2.31 -14.76
C ALA A 387 6.35 -3.03 -15.87
N SER A 388 5.03 -2.86 -15.87
CA SER A 388 4.09 -3.54 -16.77
C SER A 388 3.99 -2.85 -18.13
N VAL A 389 4.00 -3.66 -19.19
CA VAL A 389 3.77 -3.23 -20.58
C VAL A 389 2.31 -2.81 -20.84
N HIS A 390 1.41 -3.05 -19.88
CA HIS A 390 -0.01 -2.70 -19.99
C HIS A 390 -0.33 -1.26 -19.56
N ALA A 391 0.64 -0.52 -19.02
CA ALA A 391 0.59 0.93 -18.88
C ALA A 391 1.48 1.58 -19.96
N LYS A 392 1.09 2.76 -20.46
CA LYS A 392 1.92 3.48 -21.44
C LYS A 392 3.20 4.00 -20.82
N SER A 393 3.13 4.39 -19.55
CA SER A 393 4.21 4.96 -18.76
C SER A 393 4.91 6.13 -19.46
N VAL A 394 4.11 7.00 -20.09
CA VAL A 394 4.58 8.19 -20.82
C VAL A 394 4.37 9.48 -20.05
N VAL A 395 3.59 9.45 -18.96
CA VAL A 395 3.49 10.57 -18.02
C VAL A 395 4.85 10.83 -17.40
N VAL A 396 5.31 12.08 -17.45
CA VAL A 396 6.59 12.49 -16.85
C VAL A 396 6.30 13.37 -15.64
N PRO A 397 6.44 12.84 -14.41
CA PRO A 397 6.29 13.63 -13.20
C PRO A 397 7.54 14.49 -12.93
N GLY A 398 7.40 15.47 -12.05
CA GLY A 398 8.51 16.30 -11.58
C GLY A 398 8.16 17.02 -10.29
N ARG A 399 9.16 17.51 -9.57
CA ARG A 399 8.90 18.31 -8.35
C ARG A 399 8.86 19.80 -8.66
N ASP A 400 7.97 20.53 -8.01
CA ASP A 400 7.97 21.99 -8.01
C ASP A 400 9.10 22.55 -7.11
N ALA A 401 9.10 23.86 -6.87
CA ALA A 401 10.11 24.52 -6.04
C ALA A 401 9.99 24.19 -4.53
N ARG A 402 8.80 23.80 -4.07
CA ARG A 402 8.53 23.38 -2.68
C ARG A 402 8.77 21.89 -2.46
N GLY A 403 8.84 21.13 -3.55
CA GLY A 403 9.04 19.68 -3.54
C GLY A 403 7.78 18.88 -3.86
N ALA A 404 6.63 19.53 -4.07
CA ALA A 404 5.38 18.85 -4.43
C ALA A 404 5.50 18.24 -5.84
N ILE A 405 4.93 17.06 -6.04
CA ILE A 405 4.94 16.35 -7.31
C ILE A 405 3.88 16.94 -8.23
N ARG A 406 4.28 17.31 -9.44
CA ARG A 406 3.48 17.87 -10.54
C ARG A 406 3.77 17.12 -11.83
N TYR A 407 3.04 17.47 -12.88
CA TYR A 407 3.23 16.93 -14.22
C TYR A 407 4.16 17.83 -15.04
N ARG A 408 5.23 17.26 -15.59
CA ARG A 408 6.06 17.90 -16.63
C ARG A 408 5.54 17.57 -18.02
N ASP A 409 5.14 16.33 -18.20
CA ASP A 409 4.41 15.85 -19.37
C ASP A 409 3.20 15.04 -18.88
N PHE A 410 2.03 15.38 -19.39
CA PHE A 410 0.77 14.74 -19.04
C PHE A 410 0.49 13.51 -19.90
N GLY A 411 1.24 13.27 -20.98
CA GLY A 411 0.87 12.26 -21.97
C GLY A 411 -0.57 12.43 -22.45
N ALA A 412 -1.33 11.34 -22.41
CA ALA A 412 -2.74 11.31 -22.83
C ALA A 412 -3.75 11.50 -21.69
N LEU A 413 -3.32 11.92 -20.49
CA LEU A 413 -4.25 12.16 -19.37
C LEU A 413 -5.32 13.19 -19.77
N PRO A 414 -6.62 12.94 -19.47
CA PRO A 414 -7.75 13.73 -19.96
C PRO A 414 -7.94 15.08 -19.24
N PHE A 415 -6.88 15.68 -18.71
CA PHE A 415 -6.97 16.92 -17.96
C PHE A 415 -7.42 18.11 -18.81
N SER A 416 -8.33 18.89 -18.23
CA SER A 416 -8.84 20.13 -18.77
C SER A 416 -7.75 21.20 -18.89
N PRO A 417 -7.94 22.21 -19.75
CA PRO A 417 -6.98 23.31 -19.87
C PRO A 417 -6.69 24.04 -18.55
N ALA A 418 -7.64 24.07 -17.61
CA ALA A 418 -7.43 24.70 -16.31
C ALA A 418 -6.47 23.90 -15.42
N VAL A 419 -6.65 22.58 -15.33
CA VAL A 419 -5.76 21.68 -14.57
C VAL A 419 -4.34 21.70 -15.14
N ARG A 420 -4.22 21.67 -16.47
CA ARG A 420 -2.91 21.76 -17.15
C ARG A 420 -2.20 23.07 -16.83
N ARG A 421 -2.89 24.21 -16.99
CA ARG A 421 -2.32 25.53 -16.65
C ARG A 421 -1.92 25.66 -15.19
N HIS A 422 -2.71 25.12 -14.26
CA HIS A 422 -2.38 25.12 -12.84
C HIS A 422 -1.09 24.34 -12.58
N ASN A 423 -1.00 23.11 -13.08
CA ASN A 423 0.20 22.27 -12.94
C ASN A 423 1.43 22.90 -13.61
N ASP A 424 1.28 23.45 -14.82
CA ASP A 424 2.35 24.15 -15.52
C ASP A 424 2.84 25.37 -14.73
N ALA A 425 1.92 26.10 -14.07
CA ALA A 425 2.28 27.23 -13.23
C ALA A 425 3.05 26.78 -11.97
N CYS A 426 2.63 25.70 -11.32
CA CYS A 426 3.33 25.12 -10.17
C CYS A 426 4.70 24.56 -10.54
N ALA A 427 4.80 23.87 -11.68
CA ALA A 427 6.04 23.22 -12.13
C ALA A 427 7.13 24.23 -12.57
N ARG A 428 6.82 25.52 -12.72
CA ARG A 428 7.79 26.57 -13.03
C ARG A 428 8.75 26.76 -11.85
N ARG A 429 9.95 26.20 -11.98
CA ARG A 429 11.10 26.53 -11.14
C ARG A 429 12.35 26.74 -12.02
N PRO A 430 13.35 27.52 -11.59
CA PRO A 430 14.65 27.55 -12.25
C PRO A 430 15.20 26.13 -12.31
N GLN A 431 15.33 25.57 -13.51
CA GLN A 431 15.87 24.24 -13.68
C GLN A 431 17.40 24.32 -13.64
N PRO A 432 18.08 23.40 -12.94
CA PRO A 432 19.52 23.27 -13.12
C PRO A 432 19.81 23.05 -14.61
N ALA A 433 20.88 23.64 -15.13
CA ALA A 433 21.29 23.40 -16.51
C ALA A 433 21.49 21.89 -16.72
N GLY A 434 20.77 21.28 -17.67
CA GLY A 434 20.81 19.84 -17.90
C GLY A 434 19.66 19.35 -18.77
N ASP A 435 19.74 18.08 -19.17
CA ASP A 435 18.68 17.40 -19.91
C ASP A 435 17.54 16.91 -18.98
N LEU A 436 16.48 16.35 -19.57
CA LEU A 436 15.34 15.81 -18.84
C LEU A 436 15.77 14.73 -17.84
N LEU A 437 16.69 13.85 -18.24
CA LEU A 437 17.16 12.73 -17.42
C LEU A 437 17.88 13.22 -16.16
N THR A 438 18.74 14.23 -16.30
CA THR A 438 19.45 14.86 -15.17
C THR A 438 18.45 15.44 -14.18
N THR A 439 17.44 16.14 -14.68
CA THR A 439 16.44 16.77 -13.82
C THR A 439 15.54 15.74 -13.13
N LEU A 440 15.09 14.71 -13.84
CA LEU A 440 14.32 13.60 -13.25
C LEU A 440 15.15 12.84 -12.21
N SER A 441 16.42 12.58 -12.49
CA SER A 441 17.32 11.91 -11.54
C SER A 441 17.47 12.70 -10.25
N ALA A 442 17.54 14.04 -10.33
CA ALA A 442 17.57 14.90 -9.15
C ALA A 442 16.25 14.85 -8.36
N ASP A 443 15.09 14.83 -9.04
CA ASP A 443 13.78 14.73 -8.40
C ASP A 443 13.55 13.35 -7.73
N ILE A 444 14.01 12.27 -8.37
CA ILE A 444 13.98 10.89 -7.82
C ILE A 444 14.85 10.80 -6.57
N ASN A 445 16.04 11.41 -6.58
CA ASN A 445 16.99 11.39 -5.48
C ASN A 445 16.80 12.53 -4.47
N HIS A 446 15.65 13.21 -4.48
CA HIS A 446 15.40 14.44 -3.70
C HIS A 446 15.79 14.33 -2.21
N PHE A 447 15.44 13.22 -1.56
CA PHE A 447 15.80 12.98 -0.15
C PHE A 447 17.13 12.26 0.05
N ALA A 448 17.60 11.51 -0.95
CA ALA A 448 18.90 10.83 -0.89
C ALA A 448 20.08 11.82 -0.98
N ALA A 449 19.93 12.88 -1.79
CA ALA A 449 20.96 13.88 -2.07
C ALA A 449 20.69 15.26 -1.41
N GLY A 450 19.72 15.35 -0.49
CA GLY A 450 19.30 16.61 0.09
C GLY A 450 20.38 17.30 0.94
N ARG A 451 20.35 18.65 0.99
CA ARG A 451 21.26 19.51 1.78
C ARG A 451 21.36 19.15 3.27
N SER A 452 20.36 18.48 3.83
CA SER A 452 20.37 17.95 5.20
C SER A 452 21.31 16.75 5.36
N CYS A 453 21.43 15.89 4.34
CA CYS A 453 22.35 14.75 4.32
C CYS A 453 23.82 15.19 4.19
N GLU A 454 24.09 16.26 3.46
CA GLU A 454 25.45 16.80 3.24
C GLU A 454 26.12 17.21 4.57
N ARG A 455 25.35 17.79 5.51
CA ARG A 455 25.88 18.18 6.83
C ARG A 455 26.19 16.97 7.72
N CYS A 456 25.42 15.89 7.62
CA CYS A 456 25.70 14.66 8.37
C CYS A 456 26.92 13.92 7.81
N ALA A 457 27.15 13.96 6.49
CA ALA A 457 28.35 13.42 5.87
C ALA A 457 29.63 14.21 6.24
N ALA A 458 29.48 15.50 6.60
CA ALA A 458 30.58 16.38 6.99
C ALA A 458 31.01 16.25 8.47
N THR A 459 30.44 15.32 9.24
CA THR A 459 30.93 15.04 10.60
C THR A 459 32.26 14.31 10.50
N PRO A 460 33.41 14.89 10.92
CA PRO A 460 34.66 14.17 10.89
C PRO A 460 34.53 12.97 11.82
N THR A 461 35.02 11.82 11.37
CA THR A 461 35.48 10.76 12.25
C THR A 461 36.54 11.34 13.19
N GLY A 462 36.08 11.90 14.30
CA GLY A 462 36.88 12.35 15.42
C GLY A 462 37.63 11.14 15.98
N ARG A 463 38.94 11.27 15.95
CA ARG A 463 39.95 10.26 16.28
C ARG A 463 39.95 9.89 17.77
N SER A 464 40.39 8.64 17.99
CA SER A 464 40.99 8.02 19.20
C SER A 464 40.18 8.01 20.49
#